data_AF-E4WZ22-F1
#
_entry.id   AF-E4WZ22-F1
#
_cell.length_a   1.000
_cell.length_b   1.000
_cell.length_c   1.000
_cell.angle_alpha   90.00
_cell.angle_beta   90.00
_cell.angle_gamma   90.00
#
_symmetry.space_group_name_H-M   'P 1'
#
loop_
_entity.id
_entity.type
_entity.pdbx_description
1 polymer ?
#
loop_
_entity_poly.entity_id
_entity_poly.type
_entity_poly.pdbx_seq_one_letter_code
_entity_poly.pdbx_strand_id
1 'polypeptide(L)'
;MGYARKGSKFRKHAALSAATPGFTTQMQFTIGDGYKVDNLFYFLFCDWKSSWNLLYKPIDEKEKKEIDKIVEKCNATSIHKIKENNIEIIHEITSIISIPSSSSQFCLDDPNLTKSVQVSSLKQNATKCVNQDLENVTKNVLDQKSSNLCVPISIATLLRFAIKNDLGFENKNDYYSAEKILSTLILIVYPRSMAGLNLNPNKKETEFQLNEIELLLERLCKKTYFMETGWNIIRKIHYKEERQPRKSTCIFEQVILHENFVFSRPLSVTGAYLLQSGEVLFHQMTLDRIENHEYVLQNNQFSDDHPPVIRIKQRLPHYAVPHFIAHLIYQTGNNIEVVGNIQNVLVSERHNMNSNEWYLLPHAYSITLVPESTVLPFVQQVNIYFEIIRFYYF
;
A
#
# COMPACT_ATOMS: atom_id res chain seq x y z
N MET A 1 1.74 -14.23 20.67
CA MET A 1 2.59 -13.02 20.59
C MET A 1 3.96 -13.33 21.17
N GLY A 2 4.95 -13.68 20.33
CA GLY A 2 6.23 -14.26 20.73
C GLY A 2 7.21 -13.32 21.44
N TYR A 3 6.82 -12.69 22.55
CA TYR A 3 7.72 -11.91 23.40
C TYR A 3 7.90 -12.58 24.76
N ALA A 4 8.67 -13.67 24.81
CA ALA A 4 9.21 -14.20 26.06
C ALA A 4 10.69 -13.85 26.16
N ARG A 5 11.02 -12.62 26.58
CA ARG A 5 12.39 -12.25 26.97
C ARG A 5 12.39 -11.46 28.27
N LYS A 6 13.36 -11.76 29.15
CA LYS A 6 13.51 -11.14 30.46
C LYS A 6 14.18 -9.76 30.30
N GLY A 7 13.71 -8.75 31.05
CA GLY A 7 14.35 -7.41 31.14
C GLY A 7 13.38 -6.25 31.30
N SER A 8 13.83 -5.13 31.89
CA SER A 8 13.01 -3.94 32.16
C SER A 8 12.51 -3.22 30.89
N LYS A 9 13.23 -3.35 29.77
CA LYS A 9 12.85 -2.78 28.47
C LYS A 9 11.52 -3.34 27.93
N PHE A 10 11.15 -4.57 28.30
CA PHE A 10 9.91 -5.21 27.85
C PHE A 10 8.68 -4.82 28.67
N ARG A 11 8.85 -4.05 29.75
CA ARG A 11 7.74 -3.48 30.54
C ARG A 11 7.19 -2.18 29.92
N LYS A 12 7.91 -1.58 28.98
CA LYS A 12 7.52 -0.34 28.32
C LYS A 12 7.17 -0.65 26.86
N HIS A 13 5.88 -0.55 26.53
CA HIS A 13 5.37 -0.79 25.18
C HIS A 13 6.13 0.01 24.09
N ALA A 14 6.42 1.29 24.35
CA ALA A 14 7.20 2.16 23.46
C ALA A 14 8.70 1.83 23.36
N ALA A 15 9.22 0.88 24.17
CA ALA A 15 10.62 0.44 24.13
C ALA A 15 10.79 -0.89 23.39
N LEU A 16 9.70 -1.47 22.87
CA LEU A 16 9.73 -2.64 22.01
C LEU A 16 10.21 -2.22 20.62
N SER A 17 11.49 -2.41 20.32
CA SER A 17 12.07 -2.18 18.99
C SER A 17 11.73 -3.29 17.98
N ALA A 18 10.62 -3.99 18.22
CA ALA A 18 10.15 -5.12 17.44
C ALA A 18 8.63 -5.04 17.29
N ALA A 19 8.15 -5.37 16.11
CA ALA A 19 6.73 -5.33 15.76
C ALA A 19 6.32 -6.66 15.12
N THR A 20 5.10 -7.11 15.38
CA THR A 20 4.50 -8.25 14.67
C THR A 20 3.38 -7.73 13.78
N PRO A 21 3.43 -7.97 12.46
CA PRO A 21 2.38 -7.57 11.53
C PRO A 21 1.00 -7.99 12.04
N GLY A 22 0.05 -7.05 12.06
CA GLY A 22 -1.33 -7.25 12.47
C GLY A 22 -1.58 -7.30 13.98
N PHE A 23 -0.52 -7.31 14.80
CA PHE A 23 -0.61 -7.27 16.27
C PHE A 23 0.12 -6.06 16.87
N THR A 24 0.72 -5.23 16.04
CA THR A 24 1.50 -4.09 16.47
C THR A 24 0.66 -2.81 16.48
N THR A 25 1.07 -1.84 17.30
CA THR A 25 0.49 -0.50 17.31
C THR A 25 1.52 0.53 16.84
N GLN A 26 1.04 1.70 16.42
CA GLN A 26 1.89 2.76 15.86
C GLN A 26 3.01 3.19 16.82
N MET A 27 2.77 3.16 18.13
CA MET A 27 3.78 3.54 19.14
C MET A 27 5.01 2.60 19.18
N GLN A 28 4.93 1.38 18.62
CA GLN A 28 6.08 0.45 18.61
C GLN A 28 7.09 0.78 17.51
N PHE A 29 6.66 1.43 16.42
CA PHE A 29 7.51 1.67 15.25
C PHE A 29 7.46 3.10 14.72
N THR A 30 6.65 3.95 15.32
CA THR A 30 6.62 5.39 15.08
C THR A 30 6.71 6.14 16.41
N ILE A 31 7.05 7.43 16.35
CA ILE A 31 7.00 8.33 17.52
C ILE A 31 5.53 8.74 17.82
N GLY A 32 4.59 8.35 16.96
CA GLY A 32 3.18 8.68 17.08
C GLY A 32 2.30 7.50 17.50
N ASP A 33 1.07 7.81 17.90
CA ASP A 33 0.09 6.83 18.39
C ASP A 33 -1.34 7.35 18.20
N GLY A 34 -1.61 8.04 17.08
CA GLY A 34 -2.92 8.63 16.85
C GLY A 34 -3.97 7.62 16.40
N TYR A 35 -3.56 6.45 15.90
CA TYR A 35 -4.43 5.29 15.67
C TYR A 35 -4.09 4.16 16.64
N LYS A 36 -4.98 3.92 17.60
CA LYS A 36 -4.85 2.87 18.61
C LYS A 36 -5.92 1.81 18.36
N VAL A 37 -5.50 0.59 18.04
CA VAL A 37 -6.38 -0.57 18.03
C VAL A 37 -5.60 -1.79 18.49
N ASP A 38 -6.14 -2.50 19.48
CA ASP A 38 -5.63 -3.78 19.94
C ASP A 38 -6.30 -4.92 19.17
N ASN A 39 -5.83 -5.15 17.95
CA ASN A 39 -6.39 -6.16 17.04
C ASN A 39 -6.39 -7.57 17.64
N LEU A 40 -5.55 -7.83 18.64
CA LEU A 40 -5.42 -9.11 19.34
C LEU A 40 -6.77 -9.66 19.81
N PHE A 41 -7.67 -8.81 20.31
CA PHE A 41 -8.95 -9.25 20.83
C PHE A 41 -9.82 -9.91 19.76
N TYR A 42 -9.77 -9.47 18.51
CA TYR A 42 -10.53 -10.10 17.44
C TYR A 42 -10.08 -11.54 17.18
N PHE A 43 -8.79 -11.85 17.38
CA PHE A 43 -8.25 -13.21 17.26
C PHE A 43 -8.63 -14.14 18.43
N LEU A 44 -9.24 -13.62 19.50
CA LEU A 44 -9.80 -14.44 20.58
C LEU A 44 -11.23 -14.91 20.25
N PHE A 45 -11.97 -14.15 19.44
CA PHE A 45 -13.40 -14.34 19.20
C PHE A 45 -13.75 -14.72 17.77
N CYS A 46 -12.83 -14.54 16.85
CA CYS A 46 -12.95 -15.02 15.48
C CYS A 46 -11.92 -16.13 15.26
N ASP A 47 -12.24 -17.12 14.42
CA ASP A 47 -11.19 -18.03 13.97
C ASP A 47 -10.08 -17.27 13.22
N TRP A 48 -8.92 -17.90 13.06
CA TRP A 48 -7.74 -17.27 12.44
C TRP A 48 -8.06 -16.62 11.09
N LYS A 49 -8.71 -17.36 10.19
CA LYS A 49 -8.96 -16.88 8.83
C LYS A 49 -10.02 -15.79 8.82
N SER A 50 -11.05 -15.93 9.63
CA SER A 50 -12.08 -14.91 9.81
C SER A 50 -11.51 -13.61 10.37
N SER A 51 -10.63 -13.68 11.38
CA SER A 51 -9.99 -12.51 11.97
C SER A 51 -9.25 -11.67 10.92
N TRP A 52 -8.42 -12.33 10.10
CA TRP A 52 -7.66 -11.66 9.05
C TRP A 52 -8.57 -11.02 8.00
N ASN A 53 -9.61 -11.72 7.58
CA ASN A 53 -10.56 -11.18 6.62
C ASN A 53 -11.31 -9.96 7.17
N LEU A 54 -11.87 -10.07 8.38
CA LEU A 54 -12.64 -8.99 8.97
C LEU A 54 -11.78 -7.75 9.31
N LEU A 55 -10.49 -7.95 9.61
CA LEU A 55 -9.55 -6.86 9.87
C LEU A 55 -9.00 -6.20 8.61
N TYR A 56 -8.65 -6.97 7.57
CA TYR A 56 -7.79 -6.49 6.49
C TYR A 56 -8.39 -6.61 5.09
N LYS A 57 -9.50 -7.33 4.90
CA LYS A 57 -10.20 -7.38 3.61
C LYS A 57 -11.14 -6.18 3.48
N PRO A 58 -11.04 -5.38 2.40
CA PRO A 58 -12.08 -4.44 2.03
C PRO A 58 -13.43 -5.16 1.87
N ILE A 59 -14.47 -4.66 2.52
CA ILE A 59 -15.82 -5.21 2.38
C ILE A 59 -16.78 -4.16 1.82
N ASP A 60 -17.75 -4.59 1.05
CA ASP A 60 -18.86 -3.75 0.62
C ASP A 60 -20.07 -3.88 1.56
N GLU A 61 -21.10 -3.07 1.33
CA GLU A 61 -22.31 -3.06 2.15
C GLU A 61 -23.13 -4.35 2.05
N LYS A 62 -22.98 -5.13 0.97
CA LYS A 62 -23.67 -6.42 0.82
C LYS A 62 -22.98 -7.47 1.69
N GLU A 63 -21.66 -7.61 1.55
CA GLU A 63 -20.84 -8.52 2.35
C GLU A 63 -20.95 -8.18 3.85
N LYS A 64 -20.94 -6.89 4.19
CA LYS A 64 -21.16 -6.43 5.56
C LYS A 64 -22.48 -6.94 6.16
N LYS A 65 -23.58 -6.81 5.43
CA LYS A 65 -24.90 -7.30 5.90
C LYS A 65 -24.93 -8.83 6.07
N GLU A 66 -24.16 -9.56 5.28
CA GLU A 66 -24.03 -11.02 5.43
C GLU A 66 -23.22 -11.37 6.68
N ILE A 67 -22.12 -10.66 6.93
CA ILE A 67 -21.29 -10.80 8.14
C ILE A 67 -22.08 -10.41 9.39
N ASP A 68 -22.84 -9.31 9.36
CA ASP A 68 -23.65 -8.84 10.49
C ASP A 68 -24.60 -9.96 10.99
N LYS A 69 -25.23 -10.70 10.07
CA LYS A 69 -26.09 -11.85 10.41
C LYS A 69 -25.32 -12.99 11.10
N ILE A 70 -24.06 -13.20 10.75
CA ILE A 70 -23.20 -14.21 11.39
C ILE A 70 -22.82 -13.74 12.79
N VAL A 71 -22.39 -12.48 12.91
CA VAL A 71 -21.97 -11.86 14.18
C VAL A 71 -23.13 -11.80 15.17
N GLU A 72 -24.35 -11.50 14.71
CA GLU A 72 -25.56 -11.52 15.53
C GLU A 72 -25.87 -12.93 16.06
N LYS A 73 -25.75 -13.97 15.22
CA LYS A 73 -25.91 -15.38 15.66
C LYS A 73 -24.88 -15.81 16.71
N CYS A 74 -23.72 -15.18 16.75
CA CYS A 74 -22.67 -15.41 17.75
C CYS A 74 -22.83 -14.57 19.03
N ASN A 75 -23.94 -13.83 19.17
CA ASN A 75 -24.19 -12.86 20.25
C ASN A 75 -23.08 -11.80 20.38
N ALA A 76 -22.50 -11.38 19.25
CA ALA A 76 -21.34 -10.49 19.20
C ALA A 76 -21.67 -9.15 18.52
N THR A 77 -22.92 -8.69 18.54
CA THR A 77 -23.38 -7.47 17.84
C THR A 77 -22.58 -6.21 18.22
N SER A 78 -22.12 -6.14 19.46
CA SER A 78 -21.34 -5.00 19.95
C SER A 78 -19.84 -5.10 19.59
N ILE A 79 -19.34 -6.15 18.93
CA ILE A 79 -17.89 -6.49 18.77
C ILE A 79 -17.05 -5.31 18.24
N HIS A 80 -17.66 -4.41 17.49
CA HIS A 80 -17.07 -3.17 16.98
C HIS A 80 -16.59 -2.21 18.09
N LYS A 81 -17.16 -2.31 19.30
CA LYS A 81 -16.84 -1.49 20.47
C LYS A 81 -15.61 -1.95 21.25
N ILE A 82 -15.04 -3.12 20.93
CA ILE A 82 -13.79 -3.59 21.55
C ILE A 82 -12.67 -2.54 21.42
N LYS A 83 -12.62 -1.83 20.28
CA LYS A 83 -11.66 -0.74 20.03
C LYS A 83 -11.85 0.49 20.92
N GLU A 84 -12.96 0.59 21.65
CA GLU A 84 -13.28 1.68 22.59
C GLU A 84 -12.85 1.34 24.03
N ASN A 85 -12.06 0.28 24.22
CA ASN A 85 -11.66 -0.28 25.52
C ASN A 85 -12.84 -0.78 26.37
N ASN A 86 -14.00 -1.01 25.76
CA ASN A 86 -15.12 -1.66 26.44
C ASN A 86 -14.92 -3.19 26.37
N ILE A 87 -14.14 -3.71 27.32
CA ILE A 87 -13.76 -5.12 27.42
C ILE A 87 -14.92 -5.96 28.01
N GLU A 88 -15.89 -5.35 28.69
CA GLU A 88 -17.03 -6.05 29.31
C GLU A 88 -17.86 -6.84 28.28
N ILE A 89 -17.87 -6.36 27.04
CA ILE A 89 -18.48 -7.03 25.89
C ILE A 89 -17.96 -8.45 25.66
N ILE A 90 -16.74 -8.76 26.10
CA ILE A 90 -16.16 -10.11 25.97
C ILE A 90 -17.06 -11.15 26.65
N HIS A 91 -17.75 -10.78 27.73
CA HIS A 91 -18.69 -11.68 28.42
C HIS A 91 -19.96 -11.97 27.62
N GLU A 92 -20.28 -11.15 26.63
CA GLU A 92 -21.47 -11.32 25.78
C GLU A 92 -21.22 -12.33 24.64
N ILE A 93 -19.97 -12.49 24.20
CA ILE A 93 -19.63 -13.34 23.05
C ILE A 93 -19.69 -14.82 23.46
N THR A 94 -20.68 -15.55 22.96
CA THR A 94 -20.93 -16.95 23.35
C THR A 94 -20.30 -17.97 22.42
N SER A 95 -19.80 -17.56 21.25
CA SER A 95 -19.30 -18.47 20.23
C SER A 95 -18.24 -17.82 19.34
N ILE A 96 -17.36 -18.65 18.79
CA ILE A 96 -16.35 -18.22 17.81
C ILE A 96 -17.07 -17.80 16.52
N ILE A 97 -16.74 -16.61 16.04
CA ILE A 97 -17.22 -16.09 14.76
C ILE A 97 -16.40 -16.71 13.64
N SER A 98 -17.10 -17.39 12.73
CA SER A 98 -16.50 -18.00 11.54
C SER A 98 -17.23 -17.61 10.26
N ILE A 99 -16.49 -17.00 9.33
CA ILE A 99 -16.99 -16.55 8.04
C ILE A 99 -16.74 -17.67 7.00
N PRO A 100 -17.78 -18.26 6.40
CA PRO A 100 -17.67 -19.47 5.55
C PRO A 100 -16.82 -19.33 4.28
N SER A 101 -16.40 -18.11 3.94
CA SER A 101 -15.66 -17.75 2.72
C SER A 101 -14.48 -16.81 3.01
N SER A 102 -13.84 -16.97 4.18
CA SER A 102 -12.61 -16.26 4.54
C SER A 102 -11.58 -16.42 3.40
N SER A 103 -11.25 -15.33 2.70
CA SER A 103 -10.71 -15.35 1.34
C SER A 103 -9.32 -15.99 1.23
N SER A 104 -9.00 -16.45 0.02
CA SER A 104 -7.64 -16.85 -0.41
C SER A 104 -6.68 -15.67 -0.59
N GLN A 105 -7.11 -14.43 -0.32
CA GLN A 105 -6.31 -13.22 -0.60
C GLN A 105 -5.14 -13.05 0.37
N PHE A 106 -5.23 -13.66 1.54
CA PHE A 106 -4.13 -13.66 2.50
C PHE A 106 -3.44 -15.02 2.47
N CYS A 107 -2.11 -15.02 2.36
CA CYS A 107 -1.29 -16.22 2.54
C CYS A 107 -1.19 -16.56 4.04
N LEU A 108 -2.31 -16.96 4.63
CA LEU A 108 -2.45 -17.18 6.08
C LEU A 108 -1.75 -18.43 6.59
N ASP A 109 -1.38 -19.31 5.66
CA ASP A 109 -0.62 -20.52 5.94
C ASP A 109 0.90 -20.24 5.89
N ASP A 110 1.33 -19.00 5.58
CA ASP A 110 2.75 -18.60 5.61
C ASP A 110 3.30 -18.65 7.05
N PRO A 111 4.29 -19.52 7.34
CA PRO A 111 4.86 -19.66 8.68
C PRO A 111 5.60 -18.41 9.16
N ASN A 112 5.84 -17.42 8.28
CA ASN A 112 6.54 -16.18 8.58
C ASN A 112 5.59 -14.99 8.83
N LEU A 113 4.27 -15.14 8.59
CA LEU A 113 3.28 -14.07 8.76
C LEU A 113 3.26 -13.48 10.18
N THR A 114 3.49 -14.32 11.18
CA THR A 114 3.47 -13.92 12.61
C THR A 114 4.85 -13.67 13.20
N LYS A 115 5.92 -13.72 12.39
CA LYS A 115 7.27 -13.45 12.88
C LYS A 115 7.46 -11.96 13.11
N SER A 116 8.08 -11.61 14.23
CA SER A 116 8.40 -10.22 14.56
C SER A 116 9.55 -9.71 13.69
N VAL A 117 9.47 -8.44 13.29
CA VAL A 117 10.50 -7.71 12.56
C VAL A 117 11.21 -6.71 13.48
N GLN A 118 12.52 -6.51 13.28
CA GLN A 118 13.21 -5.39 13.89
C GLN A 118 12.85 -4.11 13.14
N VAL A 119 12.20 -3.16 13.82
CA VAL A 119 11.74 -1.92 13.17
C VAL A 119 12.91 -1.13 12.57
N SER A 120 14.09 -1.17 13.18
CA SER A 120 15.29 -0.53 12.62
C SER A 120 15.74 -1.10 11.27
N SER A 121 15.39 -2.34 10.94
CA SER A 121 15.64 -2.91 9.61
C SER A 121 14.73 -2.26 8.56
N LEU A 122 13.49 -1.90 8.94
CA LEU A 122 12.60 -1.10 8.10
C LEU A 122 13.13 0.33 7.94
N LYS A 123 13.69 0.91 9.01
CA LYS A 123 14.34 2.22 8.98
C LYS A 123 15.46 2.30 7.96
N GLN A 124 16.34 1.31 7.92
CA GLN A 124 17.44 1.28 6.95
C GLN A 124 16.91 1.22 5.51
N ASN A 125 15.87 0.42 5.26
CA ASN A 125 15.26 0.30 3.93
C ASN A 125 14.54 1.59 3.51
N ALA A 126 13.83 2.23 4.43
CA ALA A 126 13.09 3.45 4.13
C ALA A 126 13.94 4.73 4.12
N THR A 127 14.95 4.85 4.97
CA THR A 127 15.90 5.98 4.95
C THR A 127 16.69 6.00 3.65
N LYS A 128 16.97 4.82 3.06
CA LYS A 128 17.59 4.71 1.72
C LYS A 128 16.65 5.10 0.57
N CYS A 129 15.33 4.93 0.72
CA CYS A 129 14.31 5.46 -0.20
C CYS A 129 14.13 6.99 -0.06
N VAL A 130 14.48 7.58 1.09
CA VAL A 130 14.30 9.01 1.41
C VAL A 130 15.56 9.84 1.14
N ASN A 131 16.76 9.28 1.34
CA ASN A 131 18.03 9.94 1.00
C ASN A 131 18.25 10.05 -0.52
N GLN A 132 17.28 9.61 -1.33
CA GLN A 132 17.13 10.00 -2.74
C GLN A 132 16.46 11.38 -2.86
N ASP A 133 16.92 12.37 -2.09
CA ASP A 133 16.86 13.74 -2.56
C ASP A 133 17.79 13.81 -3.76
N LEU A 134 17.23 13.51 -4.93
CA LEU A 134 17.52 13.95 -6.30
C LEU A 134 18.96 14.05 -6.85
N GLU A 135 20.04 14.06 -6.09
CA GLU A 135 21.41 14.13 -6.61
C GLU A 135 22.38 13.43 -5.64
N ASN A 136 23.04 12.38 -6.13
CA ASN A 136 24.22 11.73 -5.52
C ASN A 136 24.01 10.89 -4.24
N VAL A 137 23.92 9.56 -4.38
CA VAL A 137 24.61 8.66 -3.42
C VAL A 137 25.15 7.41 -4.11
N THR A 138 26.43 7.15 -3.83
CA THR A 138 27.28 6.03 -4.25
C THR A 138 26.97 4.69 -3.57
N LYS A 139 27.28 3.62 -4.31
CA LYS A 139 27.56 2.22 -3.91
C LYS A 139 27.60 1.95 -2.40
N ASN A 140 26.59 1.25 -1.87
CA ASN A 140 26.79 -0.07 -1.24
C ASN A 140 25.51 -0.69 -0.64
N VAL A 141 25.35 -1.97 -0.98
CA VAL A 141 24.72 -3.08 -0.22
C VAL A 141 23.24 -2.97 0.01
N LEU A 142 22.44 -3.61 -0.87
CA LEU A 142 21.11 -4.13 -0.54
C LEU A 142 20.74 -5.30 -1.47
N ASP A 143 20.51 -6.48 -0.89
CA ASP A 143 19.81 -7.63 -1.48
C ASP A 143 18.41 -7.64 -0.86
N GLN A 144 17.38 -7.30 -1.64
CA GLN A 144 16.00 -7.26 -1.16
C GLN A 144 15.44 -8.65 -0.83
N LYS A 145 16.11 -9.71 -1.30
CA LYS A 145 15.57 -11.06 -1.46
C LYS A 145 14.13 -11.00 -2.02
N SER A 146 13.35 -12.05 -1.85
CA SER A 146 11.99 -12.12 -2.42
C SER A 146 10.90 -11.52 -1.51
N SER A 147 11.24 -10.54 -0.65
CA SER A 147 10.31 -9.90 0.31
C SER A 147 9.18 -9.05 -0.30
N ASN A 148 9.13 -8.91 -1.64
CA ASN A 148 8.09 -8.24 -2.42
C ASN A 148 7.67 -6.85 -1.88
N LEU A 149 8.58 -6.09 -1.25
CA LEU A 149 8.30 -4.76 -0.71
C LEU A 149 8.12 -3.66 -1.78
N CYS A 150 8.42 -3.96 -3.04
CA CYS A 150 8.32 -3.02 -4.15
C CYS A 150 6.95 -2.31 -4.25
N VAL A 151 5.86 -3.06 -4.04
CA VAL A 151 4.48 -2.52 -4.05
C VAL A 151 4.26 -1.47 -2.95
N PRO A 152 4.38 -1.78 -1.64
CA PRO A 152 4.12 -0.81 -0.59
C PRO A 152 5.15 0.31 -0.54
N ILE A 153 6.37 0.10 -1.05
CA ILE A 153 7.35 1.19 -1.23
C ILE A 153 6.81 2.20 -2.25
N SER A 154 6.40 1.73 -3.43
CA SER A 154 5.82 2.61 -4.46
C SER A 154 4.60 3.35 -3.92
N ILE A 155 3.68 2.64 -3.25
CA ILE A 155 2.49 3.24 -2.65
C ILE A 155 2.83 4.26 -1.54
N ALA A 156 3.86 4.02 -0.72
CA ALA A 156 4.32 4.98 0.27
C ALA A 156 4.83 6.27 -0.40
N THR A 157 5.53 6.16 -1.52
CA THR A 157 5.99 7.31 -2.32
C THR A 157 4.82 8.12 -2.88
N LEU A 158 3.83 7.44 -3.47
CA LEU A 158 2.60 8.07 -3.97
C LEU A 158 1.85 8.81 -2.86
N LEU A 159 1.71 8.20 -1.68
CA LEU A 159 1.06 8.82 -0.52
C LEU A 159 1.83 10.05 -0.03
N ARG A 160 3.17 10.02 0.03
CA ARG A 160 3.96 11.20 0.41
C ARG A 160 3.74 12.36 -0.56
N PHE A 161 3.74 12.06 -1.86
CA PHE A 161 3.43 13.07 -2.88
C PHE A 161 2.03 13.64 -2.65
N ALA A 162 1.02 12.79 -2.47
CA ALA A 162 -0.36 13.21 -2.27
C ALA A 162 -0.57 14.03 -0.98
N ILE A 163 0.05 13.62 0.14
CA ILE A 163 0.04 14.37 1.41
C ILE A 163 0.58 15.79 1.20
N LYS A 164 1.70 15.91 0.50
CA LYS A 164 2.34 17.21 0.26
C LYS A 164 1.53 18.07 -0.71
N ASN A 165 1.15 17.52 -1.86
CA ASN A 165 0.62 18.31 -2.97
C ASN A 165 -0.91 18.42 -2.96
N ASP A 166 -1.63 17.35 -2.65
CA ASP A 166 -3.10 17.39 -2.66
C ASP A 166 -3.65 18.05 -1.38
N LEU A 167 -2.96 17.88 -0.24
CA LEU A 167 -3.39 18.42 1.06
C LEU A 167 -2.60 19.65 1.53
N GLY A 168 -1.52 20.03 0.84
CA GLY A 168 -0.64 21.13 1.25
C GLY A 168 0.02 20.90 2.62
N PHE A 169 0.20 19.65 3.04
CA PHE A 169 0.67 19.34 4.40
C PHE A 169 2.19 19.40 4.51
N GLU A 170 2.68 20.27 5.39
CA GLU A 170 4.09 20.39 5.71
C GLU A 170 4.48 19.41 6.82
N ASN A 171 5.27 18.38 6.49
CA ASN A 171 5.67 17.31 7.40
C ASN A 171 6.78 17.75 8.38
N LYS A 172 6.47 18.70 9.26
CA LYS A 172 7.40 19.19 10.28
C LYS A 172 7.83 18.05 11.22
N ASN A 173 9.12 17.85 11.40
CA ASN A 173 9.73 16.78 12.22
C ASN A 173 9.56 15.35 11.69
N ASP A 174 9.32 15.18 10.38
CA ASP A 174 9.34 13.87 9.72
C ASP A 174 8.38 12.82 10.28
N TYR A 175 7.23 13.24 10.81
CA TYR A 175 6.21 12.31 11.32
C TYR A 175 5.56 11.45 10.23
N TYR A 176 5.53 11.94 9.00
CA TYR A 176 5.03 11.24 7.80
C TYR A 176 6.19 10.93 6.84
N SER A 177 7.32 10.48 7.38
CA SER A 177 8.43 9.97 6.56
C SER A 177 8.04 8.70 5.81
N ALA A 178 8.77 8.36 4.73
CA ALA A 178 8.51 7.13 3.98
C ALA A 178 8.57 5.89 4.87
N GLU A 179 9.46 5.88 5.87
CA GLU A 179 9.58 4.79 6.85
C GLU A 179 8.30 4.61 7.65
N LYS A 180 7.74 5.70 8.18
CA LYS A 180 6.57 5.63 9.04
C LYS A 180 5.34 5.23 8.23
N ILE A 181 5.22 5.74 7.00
CA ILE A 181 4.13 5.37 6.08
C ILE A 181 4.28 3.90 5.66
N LEU A 182 5.46 3.47 5.21
CA LEU A 182 5.75 2.09 4.81
C LEU A 182 5.51 1.11 5.95
N SER A 183 6.02 1.41 7.15
CA SER A 183 5.81 0.56 8.33
C SER A 183 4.32 0.47 8.69
N THR A 184 3.60 1.58 8.63
CA THR A 184 2.14 1.57 8.85
C THR A 184 1.41 0.74 7.80
N LEU A 185 1.83 0.82 6.52
CA LEU A 185 1.27 0.02 5.42
C LEU A 185 1.42 -1.48 5.69
N ILE A 186 2.64 -1.94 5.93
CA ILE A 186 2.99 -3.38 5.97
C ILE A 186 2.78 -4.04 7.34
N LEU A 187 2.55 -3.26 8.40
CA LEU A 187 2.35 -3.79 9.75
C LEU A 187 0.93 -3.60 10.28
N ILE A 188 0.17 -2.60 9.78
CA ILE A 188 -1.18 -2.27 10.28
C ILE A 188 -2.23 -2.28 9.17
N VAL A 189 -2.02 -1.55 8.07
CA VAL A 189 -3.06 -1.37 7.04
C VAL A 189 -3.34 -2.66 6.30
N TYR A 190 -2.27 -3.27 5.78
CA TYR A 190 -2.31 -4.53 5.07
C TYR A 190 -1.11 -5.35 5.52
N PRO A 191 -1.19 -5.99 6.71
CA PRO A 191 -0.05 -6.64 7.31
C PRO A 191 0.42 -7.81 6.48
N ARG A 192 1.74 -8.01 6.42
CA ARG A 192 2.33 -9.01 5.55
C ARG A 192 3.37 -9.86 6.23
N SER A 193 3.66 -10.99 5.59
CA SER A 193 4.83 -11.79 5.90
C SER A 193 6.11 -10.96 5.80
N MET A 194 6.93 -11.07 6.86
CA MET A 194 8.24 -10.43 6.95
C MET A 194 9.35 -11.46 6.71
N ALA A 195 9.10 -12.48 5.89
CA ALA A 195 10.11 -13.43 5.44
C ALA A 195 11.36 -12.70 4.92
N GLY A 196 12.55 -13.11 5.36
CA GLY A 196 13.82 -12.45 5.06
C GLY A 196 14.09 -11.11 5.78
N LEU A 197 13.10 -10.52 6.45
CA LEU A 197 13.22 -9.27 7.21
C LEU A 197 12.91 -9.43 8.71
N ASN A 198 12.47 -10.61 9.14
CA ASN A 198 12.17 -10.90 10.53
C ASN A 198 13.43 -10.91 11.41
N LEU A 199 13.25 -10.91 12.74
CA LEU A 199 14.35 -10.83 13.71
C LEU A 199 15.41 -11.94 13.58
N ASN A 200 15.05 -13.11 13.06
CA ASN A 200 15.95 -14.25 12.90
C ASN A 200 15.73 -14.87 11.51
N PRO A 201 16.14 -14.19 10.43
CA PRO A 201 15.79 -14.59 9.07
C PRO A 201 16.45 -15.93 8.74
N ASN A 202 15.65 -16.91 8.33
CA ASN A 202 16.17 -18.18 7.86
C ASN A 202 16.43 -18.11 6.36
N LYS A 203 17.64 -18.47 5.93
CA LYS A 203 18.04 -18.49 4.50
C LYS A 203 17.19 -19.44 3.64
N LYS A 204 16.45 -20.37 4.25
CA LYS A 204 15.53 -21.30 3.58
C LYS A 204 14.10 -20.75 3.42
N GLU A 205 13.80 -19.55 3.92
CA GLU A 205 12.50 -18.91 3.70
C GLU A 205 12.37 -18.55 2.21
N THR A 206 11.53 -19.29 1.48
CA THR A 206 11.26 -19.12 0.05
C THR A 206 9.80 -18.80 -0.26
N GLU A 207 8.93 -18.90 0.74
CA GLU A 207 7.51 -18.56 0.64
C GLU A 207 7.34 -17.08 0.96
N PHE A 208 6.79 -16.34 0.00
CA PHE A 208 6.58 -14.92 0.09
C PHE A 208 5.15 -14.59 -0.31
N GLN A 209 4.53 -13.67 0.42
CA GLN A 209 3.21 -13.18 0.08
C GLN A 209 3.29 -12.40 -1.25
N LEU A 210 2.50 -12.84 -2.24
CA LEU A 210 2.28 -12.10 -3.48
C LEU A 210 1.58 -10.79 -3.13
N ASN A 211 1.99 -9.71 -3.80
CA ASN A 211 1.39 -8.40 -3.60
C ASN A 211 0.65 -7.97 -4.85
N GLU A 212 -0.67 -8.07 -4.76
CA GLU A 212 -1.58 -7.44 -5.69
C GLU A 212 -1.72 -5.97 -5.26
N ILE A 213 -1.26 -5.08 -6.14
CA ILE A 213 -1.27 -3.64 -5.88
C ILE A 213 -2.69 -3.14 -5.67
N GLU A 214 -3.65 -3.69 -6.42
CA GLU A 214 -5.07 -3.37 -6.36
C GLU A 214 -5.61 -3.67 -4.96
N LEU A 215 -5.28 -4.81 -4.34
CA LEU A 215 -5.73 -5.12 -2.98
C LEU A 215 -5.21 -4.12 -1.95
N LEU A 216 -3.94 -3.70 -2.06
CA LEU A 216 -3.38 -2.69 -1.17
C LEU A 216 -4.03 -1.31 -1.38
N LEU A 217 -4.26 -0.91 -2.63
CA LEU A 217 -4.92 0.34 -3.00
C LEU A 217 -6.39 0.36 -2.54
N GLU A 218 -7.11 -0.73 -2.73
CA GLU A 218 -8.47 -0.90 -2.20
C GLU A 218 -8.48 -0.82 -0.68
N ARG A 219 -7.56 -1.50 0.01
CA ARG A 219 -7.46 -1.45 1.46
C ARG A 219 -7.13 -0.04 1.98
N LEU A 220 -6.37 0.74 1.21
CA LEU A 220 -6.13 2.15 1.52
C LEU A 220 -7.40 2.99 1.47
N CYS A 221 -8.26 2.74 0.49
CA CYS A 221 -9.43 3.59 0.20
C CYS A 221 -10.71 3.12 0.91
N LYS A 222 -10.86 1.82 1.15
CA LYS A 222 -12.07 1.20 1.70
C LYS A 222 -11.87 0.78 3.16
N LYS A 223 -12.98 0.76 3.90
CA LYS A 223 -13.03 0.19 5.26
C LYS A 223 -13.06 -1.33 5.18
N THR A 224 -12.70 -1.96 6.28
CA THR A 224 -12.95 -3.39 6.50
C THR A 224 -14.12 -3.53 7.47
N TYR A 225 -14.42 -4.76 7.91
CA TYR A 225 -15.46 -4.94 8.91
C TYR A 225 -15.09 -4.27 10.24
N PHE A 226 -13.83 -4.40 10.68
CA PHE A 226 -13.37 -3.88 11.98
C PHE A 226 -12.53 -2.60 11.91
N MET A 227 -11.93 -2.29 10.77
CA MET A 227 -10.95 -1.21 10.66
C MET A 227 -11.40 -0.08 9.72
N GLU A 228 -10.97 1.13 10.08
CA GLU A 228 -11.08 2.31 9.21
C GLU A 228 -10.24 2.16 7.93
N THR A 229 -10.44 3.07 6.97
CA THR A 229 -9.66 3.10 5.73
C THR A 229 -8.17 3.19 6.03
N GLY A 230 -7.34 2.53 5.21
CA GLY A 230 -5.89 2.55 5.41
C GLY A 230 -5.31 3.96 5.39
N TRP A 231 -5.86 4.83 4.55
CA TRP A 231 -5.52 6.25 4.55
C TRP A 231 -5.82 6.93 5.90
N ASN A 232 -6.98 6.72 6.51
CA ASN A 232 -7.29 7.34 7.80
C ASN A 232 -6.38 6.83 8.92
N ILE A 233 -5.94 5.57 8.87
CA ILE A 233 -4.94 5.00 9.78
C ILE A 233 -3.60 5.72 9.62
N ILE A 234 -3.12 5.88 8.38
CA ILE A 234 -1.86 6.59 8.07
C ILE A 234 -1.95 8.06 8.44
N ARG A 235 -3.05 8.74 8.11
CA ARG A 235 -3.31 10.14 8.47
C ARG A 235 -3.20 10.35 9.98
N LYS A 236 -3.56 9.36 10.79
CA LYS A 236 -3.48 9.39 12.25
C LYS A 236 -2.14 8.89 12.83
N ILE A 237 -1.05 8.82 12.05
CA ILE A 237 0.27 8.52 12.63
C ILE A 237 0.60 9.48 13.78
N HIS A 238 0.43 10.79 13.60
CA HIS A 238 0.65 11.75 14.68
C HIS A 238 -0.50 11.72 15.70
N TYR A 239 -0.18 11.71 17.00
CA TYR A 239 -1.19 11.63 18.08
C TYR A 239 -2.04 12.89 18.26
N LYS A 240 -1.46 14.07 18.01
CA LYS A 240 -2.16 15.36 18.02
C LYS A 240 -2.83 15.65 16.69
N GLU A 241 -4.13 15.93 16.70
CA GLU A 241 -4.95 16.16 15.49
C GLU A 241 -4.47 17.37 14.69
N GLU A 242 -4.03 18.45 15.36
CA GLU A 242 -3.51 19.67 14.72
C GLU A 242 -2.19 19.46 13.95
N ARG A 243 -1.53 18.32 14.15
CA ARG A 243 -0.30 17.91 13.44
C ARG A 243 -0.53 16.75 12.47
N GLN A 244 -1.79 16.36 12.25
CA GLN A 244 -2.16 15.39 11.21
C GLN A 244 -2.47 16.12 9.91
N PRO A 245 -2.31 15.48 8.74
CA PRO A 245 -2.93 15.95 7.51
C PRO A 245 -4.44 16.11 7.71
N ARG A 246 -5.02 17.11 7.04
CA ARG A 246 -6.45 17.39 7.07
C ARG A 246 -7.24 16.14 6.71
N LYS A 247 -8.45 16.00 7.26
CA LYS A 247 -9.35 14.91 6.89
C LYS A 247 -9.61 14.96 5.38
N SER A 248 -9.53 13.79 4.78
CA SER A 248 -9.58 13.61 3.34
C SER A 248 -9.91 12.17 3.01
N THR A 249 -10.43 11.95 1.81
CA THR A 249 -10.70 10.62 1.25
C THR A 249 -9.58 10.25 0.28
N CYS A 250 -9.14 9.00 0.35
CA CYS A 250 -8.17 8.46 -0.59
C CYS A 250 -8.91 7.84 -1.78
N ILE A 251 -8.47 8.20 -2.98
CA ILE A 251 -8.97 7.67 -4.25
C ILE A 251 -7.75 7.17 -5.01
N PHE A 252 -7.88 6.01 -5.65
CA PHE A 252 -6.89 5.54 -6.61
C PHE A 252 -7.53 5.41 -7.99
N GLU A 253 -6.75 5.66 -9.02
CA GLU A 253 -7.17 5.56 -10.41
C GLU A 253 -6.18 4.71 -11.19
N GLN A 254 -6.69 3.84 -12.04
CA GLN A 254 -5.90 3.10 -13.02
C GLN A 254 -5.80 3.94 -14.29
N VAL A 255 -4.58 4.18 -14.75
CA VAL A 255 -4.28 4.90 -15.99
C VAL A 255 -3.55 3.96 -16.95
N ILE A 256 -3.69 4.24 -18.24
CA ILE A 256 -3.06 3.44 -19.31
C ILE A 256 -1.86 4.24 -19.83
N LEU A 257 -0.68 3.64 -19.75
CA LEU A 257 0.55 4.14 -20.35
C LEU A 257 0.52 3.93 -21.86
N HIS A 258 1.05 4.89 -22.62
CA HIS A 258 1.14 4.85 -24.09
C HIS A 258 2.17 5.87 -24.60
N GLU A 259 2.50 5.84 -25.89
CA GLU A 259 3.56 6.68 -26.47
C GLU A 259 3.37 8.20 -26.25
N ASN A 260 2.13 8.66 -26.18
CA ASN A 260 1.74 10.07 -26.03
C ASN A 260 1.26 10.40 -24.61
N PHE A 261 1.56 9.52 -23.64
CA PHE A 261 1.11 9.72 -22.26
C PHE A 261 1.72 10.99 -21.67
N VAL A 262 0.88 11.84 -21.09
CA VAL A 262 1.30 13.09 -20.45
C VAL A 262 1.42 12.87 -18.95
N PHE A 263 2.64 13.02 -18.44
CA PHE A 263 2.90 12.90 -17.00
C PHE A 263 2.31 14.09 -16.24
N SER A 264 1.47 13.81 -15.25
CA SER A 264 0.88 14.83 -14.37
C SER A 264 1.29 14.66 -12.91
N ARG A 265 1.51 13.43 -12.45
CA ARG A 265 1.89 13.09 -11.08
C ARG A 265 2.52 11.70 -11.01
N PRO A 266 3.24 11.37 -9.92
CA PRO A 266 3.84 10.05 -9.77
C PRO A 266 2.84 8.91 -9.85
N LEU A 267 3.23 7.83 -10.52
CA LEU A 267 2.43 6.62 -10.70
C LEU A 267 3.17 5.40 -10.18
N SER A 268 2.45 4.41 -9.69
CA SER A 268 2.98 3.07 -9.47
C SER A 268 2.84 2.28 -10.77
N VAL A 269 3.96 1.81 -11.33
CA VAL A 269 4.01 1.05 -12.59
C VAL A 269 4.63 -0.33 -12.36
N THR A 270 4.21 -1.32 -13.14
CA THR A 270 4.77 -2.67 -13.05
C THR A 270 5.70 -2.89 -14.23
N GLY A 271 6.97 -3.17 -13.94
CA GLY A 271 7.94 -3.59 -14.95
C GLY A 271 7.98 -5.12 -15.07
N ALA A 272 8.24 -5.58 -16.28
CA ALA A 272 8.56 -6.96 -16.63
C ALA A 272 9.99 -7.00 -17.18
N TYR A 273 10.77 -7.96 -16.71
CA TYR A 273 12.16 -8.18 -17.12
C TYR A 273 12.38 -9.64 -17.45
N LEU A 274 12.88 -9.92 -18.66
CA LEU A 274 13.15 -11.28 -19.12
C LEU A 274 14.58 -11.69 -18.77
N LEU A 275 14.71 -12.68 -17.88
CA LEU A 275 15.99 -13.29 -17.53
C LEU A 275 16.52 -14.14 -18.69
N GLN A 276 17.85 -14.34 -18.72
CA GLN A 276 18.48 -15.27 -19.66
C GLN A 276 18.00 -16.72 -19.50
N SER A 277 17.48 -17.09 -18.32
CA SER A 277 16.85 -18.39 -18.05
C SER A 277 15.50 -18.58 -18.77
N GLY A 278 14.91 -17.50 -19.32
CA GLY A 278 13.56 -17.50 -19.90
C GLY A 278 12.45 -17.18 -18.89
N GLU A 279 12.79 -16.96 -17.62
CA GLU A 279 11.84 -16.54 -16.58
C GLU A 279 11.58 -15.03 -16.65
N VAL A 280 10.32 -14.63 -16.48
CA VAL A 280 9.91 -13.22 -16.41
C VAL A 280 9.81 -12.78 -14.95
N LEU A 281 10.57 -11.76 -14.59
CA LEU A 281 10.47 -11.09 -13.29
C LEU A 281 9.54 -9.90 -13.38
N PHE A 282 8.67 -9.75 -12.38
CA PHE A 282 7.82 -8.58 -12.22
C PHE A 282 8.29 -7.72 -11.06
N HIS A 283 8.33 -6.41 -11.26
CA HIS A 283 8.77 -5.47 -10.23
C HIS A 283 7.95 -4.19 -10.25
N GLN A 284 7.46 -3.77 -9.07
CA GLN A 284 6.73 -2.52 -8.94
C GLN A 284 7.71 -1.34 -8.74
N MET A 285 7.58 -0.33 -9.58
CA MET A 285 8.39 0.89 -9.56
C MET A 285 7.50 2.13 -9.46
N THR A 286 8.13 3.27 -9.16
CA THR A 286 7.47 4.57 -9.21
C THR A 286 7.90 5.32 -10.46
N LEU A 287 6.96 5.64 -11.34
CA LEU A 287 7.17 6.61 -12.41
C LEU A 287 7.21 8.01 -11.80
N ASP A 288 8.36 8.66 -11.87
CA ASP A 288 8.62 9.96 -11.25
C ASP A 288 8.39 11.14 -12.19
N ARG A 289 8.74 10.97 -13.47
CA ARG A 289 8.57 11.98 -14.52
C ARG A 289 8.73 11.38 -15.91
N ILE A 290 8.48 12.19 -16.92
CA ILE A 290 8.82 11.91 -18.31
C ILE A 290 9.81 12.97 -18.80
N GLU A 291 10.90 12.51 -19.41
CA GLU A 291 11.97 13.37 -19.93
C GLU A 291 12.40 12.83 -21.29
N ASN A 292 12.46 13.68 -22.33
CA ASN A 292 12.91 13.29 -23.67
C ASN A 292 12.20 12.05 -24.25
N HIS A 293 10.88 11.94 -24.05
CA HIS A 293 10.06 10.79 -24.44
C HIS A 293 10.46 9.46 -23.75
N GLU A 294 11.03 9.54 -22.55
CA GLU A 294 11.35 8.40 -21.70
C GLU A 294 10.61 8.50 -20.37
N TYR A 295 9.99 7.39 -19.97
CA TYR A 295 9.56 7.15 -18.60
C TYR A 295 10.79 7.06 -17.70
N VAL A 296 10.88 7.95 -16.72
CA VAL A 296 11.94 7.95 -15.71
C VAL A 296 11.40 7.30 -14.44
N LEU A 297 11.84 6.06 -14.20
CA LEU A 297 11.36 5.20 -13.14
C LEU A 297 12.36 5.17 -11.99
N GLN A 298 11.87 5.33 -10.77
CA GLN A 298 12.63 5.03 -9.57
C GLN A 298 12.65 3.52 -9.37
N ASN A 299 13.84 2.95 -9.51
CA ASN A 299 14.03 1.53 -9.34
C ASN A 299 14.11 1.22 -7.84
N ASN A 300 13.07 0.56 -7.34
CA ASN A 300 13.02 0.06 -5.97
C ASN A 300 13.62 -1.36 -5.87
N GLN A 301 14.25 -1.85 -6.94
CA GLN A 301 14.90 -3.15 -7.00
C GLN A 301 16.36 -3.00 -6.61
N PHE A 302 16.72 -3.75 -5.58
CA PHE A 302 18.00 -3.64 -4.91
C PHE A 302 18.89 -4.80 -5.37
N SER A 303 19.66 -4.58 -6.43
CA SER A 303 20.84 -5.37 -6.78
C SER A 303 21.94 -4.44 -7.29
N ASP A 304 23.21 -4.81 -7.08
CA ASP A 304 24.37 -4.03 -7.51
C ASP A 304 24.46 -3.87 -9.05
N ASP A 305 23.66 -4.64 -9.80
CA ASP A 305 23.67 -4.73 -11.26
C ASP A 305 22.66 -3.80 -11.96
N HIS A 306 21.81 -3.07 -11.22
CA HIS A 306 20.80 -2.19 -11.81
C HIS A 306 20.89 -0.74 -11.30
N PRO A 307 20.75 0.26 -12.19
CA PRO A 307 20.80 1.65 -11.79
C PRO A 307 19.60 2.03 -10.90
N PRO A 308 19.76 3.04 -10.01
CA PRO A 308 18.67 3.54 -9.16
C PRO A 308 17.54 4.20 -9.96
N VAL A 309 17.83 4.56 -11.21
CA VAL A 309 16.88 5.14 -12.16
C VAL A 309 16.88 4.28 -13.41
N ILE A 310 15.70 3.78 -13.78
CA ILE A 310 15.46 3.07 -15.04
C ILE A 310 14.79 4.03 -16.01
N ARG A 311 15.28 4.07 -17.25
CA ARG A 311 14.71 4.87 -18.34
C ARG A 311 14.14 3.95 -19.39
N ILE A 312 12.85 4.11 -19.71
CA ILE A 312 12.15 3.30 -20.72
C ILE A 312 11.50 4.25 -21.71
N LYS A 313 11.81 4.10 -23.01
CA LYS A 313 11.23 4.96 -24.05
C LYS A 313 9.71 4.75 -24.12
N GLN A 314 8.93 5.81 -24.22
CA GLN A 314 7.46 5.73 -24.27
C GLN A 314 6.95 4.93 -25.47
N ARG A 315 7.72 4.89 -26.56
CA ARG A 315 7.41 4.13 -27.78
C ARG A 315 7.69 2.63 -27.67
N LEU A 316 8.31 2.17 -26.58
CA LEU A 316 8.55 0.73 -26.43
C LEU A 316 7.21 0.01 -26.25
N PRO A 317 7.08 -1.21 -26.79
CA PRO A 317 5.93 -2.06 -26.53
C PRO A 317 5.71 -2.30 -25.03
N HIS A 318 4.47 -2.62 -24.66
CA HIS A 318 4.12 -2.96 -23.29
C HIS A 318 4.09 -4.48 -23.10
N TYR A 319 4.45 -4.94 -21.90
CA TYR A 319 4.34 -6.36 -21.58
C TYR A 319 2.87 -6.76 -21.39
N ALA A 320 2.49 -7.90 -21.94
CA ALA A 320 1.25 -8.58 -21.61
C ALA A 320 1.46 -10.10 -21.51
N VAL A 321 0.61 -10.78 -20.74
CA VAL A 321 0.71 -12.23 -20.59
C VAL A 321 0.54 -12.94 -21.94
N PRO A 322 1.32 -14.00 -22.25
CA PRO A 322 1.31 -14.61 -23.59
C PRO A 322 -0.05 -15.10 -24.06
N HIS A 323 -0.89 -15.59 -23.14
CA HIS A 323 -2.22 -16.07 -23.48
C HIS A 323 -3.12 -14.94 -23.99
N PHE A 324 -3.00 -13.75 -23.42
CA PHE A 324 -3.73 -12.57 -23.87
C PHE A 324 -3.28 -12.14 -25.27
N ILE A 325 -1.97 -12.10 -25.52
CA ILE A 325 -1.44 -11.78 -26.86
C ILE A 325 -1.88 -12.81 -27.91
N ALA A 326 -1.80 -14.11 -27.59
CA ALA A 326 -2.23 -15.17 -28.50
C ALA A 326 -3.73 -15.04 -28.84
N HIS A 327 -4.55 -14.72 -27.85
CA HIS A 327 -5.98 -14.47 -28.06
C HIS A 327 -6.22 -13.25 -28.96
N LEU A 328 -5.50 -12.16 -28.72
CA LEU A 328 -5.59 -10.93 -29.50
C LEU A 328 -5.16 -11.13 -30.96
N ILE A 329 -4.06 -11.85 -31.19
CA ILE A 329 -3.59 -12.21 -32.53
C ILE A 329 -4.63 -13.09 -33.25
N TYR A 330 -5.22 -14.05 -32.55
CA TYR A 330 -6.27 -14.89 -33.12
C TYR A 330 -7.50 -14.08 -33.56
N GLN A 331 -7.88 -13.06 -32.79
CA GLN A 331 -9.06 -12.23 -33.09
C GLN A 331 -8.81 -11.15 -34.14
N THR A 332 -7.64 -10.51 -34.12
CA THR A 332 -7.38 -9.27 -34.87
C THR A 332 -6.27 -9.38 -35.91
N GLY A 333 -5.52 -10.49 -35.90
CA GLY A 333 -4.33 -10.68 -36.73
C GLY A 333 -3.11 -9.89 -36.27
N ASN A 334 -3.18 -9.20 -35.13
CA ASN A 334 -2.07 -8.39 -34.60
C ASN A 334 -1.98 -8.46 -33.07
N ASN A 335 -0.89 -7.92 -32.51
CA ASN A 335 -0.61 -7.84 -31.08
C ASN A 335 -0.84 -6.41 -30.53
N ILE A 336 -1.83 -5.68 -31.06
CA ILE A 336 -2.13 -4.30 -30.66
C ILE A 336 -3.37 -4.28 -29.80
N GLU A 337 -3.20 -3.91 -28.54
CA GLU A 337 -4.33 -3.65 -27.65
C GLU A 337 -4.92 -2.28 -27.96
N VAL A 338 -6.25 -2.24 -28.11
CA VAL A 338 -7.00 -1.00 -28.35
C VAL A 338 -7.91 -0.74 -27.16
N VAL A 339 -7.66 0.34 -26.41
CA VAL A 339 -8.53 0.79 -25.32
C VAL A 339 -8.98 2.22 -25.60
N GLY A 340 -10.23 2.37 -26.05
CA GLY A 340 -10.74 3.64 -26.55
C GLY A 340 -9.92 4.13 -27.74
N ASN A 341 -9.22 5.25 -27.59
CA ASN A 341 -8.35 5.83 -28.62
C ASN A 341 -6.87 5.46 -28.45
N ILE A 342 -6.52 4.69 -27.43
CA ILE A 342 -5.14 4.29 -27.15
C ILE A 342 -4.85 2.98 -27.90
N GLN A 343 -3.69 2.93 -28.56
CA GLN A 343 -3.17 1.73 -29.19
C GLN A 343 -1.80 1.40 -28.59
N ASN A 344 -1.68 0.21 -28.02
CA ASN A 344 -0.43 -0.27 -27.43
C ASN A 344 0.01 -1.55 -28.12
N VAL A 345 1.23 -1.55 -28.67
CA VAL A 345 1.88 -2.78 -29.14
C VAL A 345 2.27 -3.60 -27.91
N LEU A 346 1.93 -4.89 -27.93
CA LEU A 346 2.20 -5.80 -26.81
C LEU A 346 3.33 -6.78 -27.11
N VAL A 347 4.13 -7.09 -26.10
CA VAL A 347 5.20 -8.10 -26.14
C VAL A 347 5.08 -9.06 -24.97
N SER A 348 5.65 -10.25 -25.13
CA SER A 348 5.82 -11.19 -24.03
C SER A 348 7.06 -12.05 -24.24
N GLU A 349 7.39 -12.88 -23.26
CA GLU A 349 8.51 -13.83 -23.36
C GLU A 349 8.36 -14.85 -24.51
N ARG A 350 7.16 -14.96 -25.10
CA ARG A 350 6.89 -15.77 -26.29
C ARG A 350 6.70 -14.94 -27.57
N HIS A 351 6.71 -13.61 -27.47
CA HIS A 351 6.41 -12.68 -28.54
C HIS A 351 7.35 -11.46 -28.48
N ASN A 352 8.55 -11.60 -29.06
CA ASN A 352 9.48 -10.50 -29.35
C ASN A 352 9.94 -9.64 -28.14
N MET A 353 9.87 -10.16 -26.91
CA MET A 353 10.48 -9.52 -25.75
C MET A 353 11.98 -9.84 -25.73
N ASN A 354 12.82 -8.80 -25.66
CA ASN A 354 14.27 -8.97 -25.56
C ASN A 354 14.68 -9.37 -24.14
N SER A 355 15.71 -10.21 -24.04
CA SER A 355 16.33 -10.51 -22.75
C SER A 355 17.15 -9.33 -22.26
N ASN A 356 17.22 -9.18 -20.94
CA ASN A 356 17.92 -8.07 -20.26
C ASN A 356 17.40 -6.66 -20.57
N GLU A 357 16.15 -6.54 -21.02
CA GLU A 357 15.47 -5.26 -21.25
C GLU A 357 14.21 -5.16 -20.38
N TRP A 358 13.94 -3.95 -19.87
CA TRP A 358 12.73 -3.67 -19.10
C TRP A 358 11.59 -3.24 -20.00
N TYR A 359 10.43 -3.85 -19.80
CA TYR A 359 9.16 -3.46 -20.41
C TYR A 359 8.17 -3.09 -19.31
N LEU A 360 7.25 -2.17 -19.60
CA LEU A 360 6.18 -1.83 -18.67
C LEU A 360 4.90 -2.58 -19.02
N LEU A 361 4.14 -2.99 -18.01
CA LEU A 361 2.73 -3.29 -18.22
C LEU A 361 2.00 -1.99 -18.59
N PRO A 362 0.92 -2.05 -19.39
CA PRO A 362 0.22 -0.85 -19.83
C PRO A 362 -0.52 -0.14 -18.68
N HIS A 363 -0.90 -0.87 -17.63
CA HIS A 363 -1.64 -0.32 -16.51
C HIS A 363 -0.71 0.23 -15.42
N ALA A 364 -1.02 1.45 -14.98
CA ALA A 364 -0.36 2.15 -13.90
C ALA A 364 -1.39 2.73 -12.92
N TYR A 365 -0.98 3.00 -11.70
CA TYR A 365 -1.89 3.46 -10.65
C TYR A 365 -1.47 4.82 -10.09
N SER A 366 -2.43 5.71 -9.93
CA SER A 366 -2.25 6.98 -9.22
C SER A 366 -3.04 6.99 -7.91
N ILE A 367 -2.60 7.79 -6.94
CA ILE A 367 -3.34 8.05 -5.70
C ILE A 367 -3.57 9.55 -5.59
N THR A 368 -4.80 9.94 -5.27
CA THR A 368 -5.22 11.31 -4.97
C THR A 368 -5.88 11.37 -3.60
N LEU A 369 -5.55 12.39 -2.81
CA LEU A 369 -6.21 12.67 -1.52
C LEU A 369 -7.13 13.88 -1.66
N VAL A 370 -8.44 13.65 -1.55
CA VAL A 370 -9.46 14.71 -1.68
C VAL A 370 -9.84 15.23 -0.30
N PRO A 371 -9.54 16.50 0.06
CA PRO A 371 -9.95 17.07 1.32
C PRO A 371 -11.46 16.92 1.54
N GLU A 372 -11.87 16.54 2.75
CA GLU A 372 -13.27 16.68 3.13
C GLU A 372 -13.58 18.18 3.11
N SER A 373 -14.60 18.58 2.34
CA SER A 373 -15.02 19.98 2.32
C SER A 373 -15.33 20.38 3.76
N THR A 374 -14.55 21.31 4.28
CA THR A 374 -14.98 22.01 5.50
C THR A 374 -16.24 22.74 5.08
N VAL A 375 -17.39 22.27 5.54
CA VAL A 375 -18.57 23.12 5.65
C VAL A 375 -18.14 24.25 6.57
N LEU A 376 -17.59 25.32 5.99
CA LEU A 376 -17.54 26.62 6.64
C LEU A 376 -18.98 26.92 7.05
N PRO A 377 -19.25 27.35 8.30
CA PRO A 377 -20.54 27.90 8.65
C PRO A 377 -20.90 28.95 7.61
N PHE A 378 -22.09 28.80 7.05
CA PHE A 378 -22.64 29.56 5.94
C PHE A 378 -22.93 31.01 6.37
N VAL A 379 -21.92 31.78 6.75
CA VAL A 379 -22.00 33.24 7.01
C VAL A 379 -20.63 33.85 6.72
N GLN A 380 -20.43 34.27 5.47
CA GLN A 380 -19.46 35.26 4.94
C GLN A 380 -18.92 34.95 3.52
N GLN A 381 -19.54 34.03 2.77
CA GLN A 381 -19.25 33.84 1.34
C GLN A 381 -20.31 34.44 0.39
N VAL A 382 -21.20 35.30 0.89
CA VAL A 382 -22.14 36.06 0.03
C VAL A 382 -21.57 37.43 -0.41
N ASN A 383 -20.52 37.95 0.26
CA ASN A 383 -19.99 39.28 -0.07
C ASN A 383 -18.80 39.30 -1.05
N ILE A 384 -18.22 38.15 -1.43
CA ILE A 384 -17.12 38.13 -2.42
C ILE A 384 -17.63 37.89 -3.85
N TYR A 385 -18.78 37.23 -4.02
CA TYR A 385 -19.38 37.03 -5.34
C TYR A 385 -20.16 38.26 -5.87
N PHE A 386 -20.58 39.18 -5.00
CA PHE A 386 -21.26 40.41 -5.43
C PHE A 386 -20.31 41.55 -5.83
N GLU A 387 -19.07 41.58 -5.33
CA GLU A 387 -18.07 42.60 -5.70
C GLU A 387 -17.41 42.32 -7.06
N ILE A 388 -17.26 41.04 -7.46
CA ILE A 388 -16.66 40.68 -8.75
C ILE A 388 -17.61 40.94 -9.94
N ILE A 389 -18.93 40.89 -9.72
CA ILE A 389 -19.92 41.17 -10.78
C ILE A 389 -20.15 42.69 -10.97
N ARG A 390 -19.83 43.52 -9.97
CA ARG A 390 -19.94 44.99 -10.09
C ARG A 390 -18.81 45.65 -10.89
N PHE A 391 -17.67 44.98 -11.04
CA PHE A 391 -16.51 45.50 -11.79
C PHE A 391 -16.52 45.21 -13.30
N TYR A 392 -17.53 44.47 -13.80
CA TYR A 392 -17.62 44.12 -15.23
C TYR A 392 -18.77 44.80 -15.99
N TYR A 393 -19.52 45.73 -15.36
CA TYR A 393 -20.67 46.39 -16.00
C TYR A 393 -20.84 47.89 -15.67
N PHE A 394 -19.76 48.65 -15.48
CA PHE A 394 -19.77 50.12 -15.60
C PHE A 394 -18.50 50.64 -16.25
#